data_AF-A0A1Y1RZH4-F1
#
_entry.id   AF-A0A1Y1RZH4-F1
#
_cell.length_a   1.000
_cell.length_b   1.000
_cell.length_c   1.000
_cell.angle_alpha   90.00
_cell.angle_beta   90.00
_cell.angle_gamma   90.00
#
_symmetry.space_group_name_H-M   'P 1'
#
loop_
_entity.id
_entity.type
_entity.pdbx_description
1 polymer ?
#
loop_
_entity_poly.entity_id
_entity_poly.type
_entity_poly.pdbx_seq_one_letter_code
_entity_poly.pdbx_strand_id
1 'polypeptide(L)'
;MNTRVDRMRYQQNQKSYNIGLLSFLFYCIYIANTLDYIPKTMSLGIEILISLAIFMGLFLGIEGARNYSVKASRNIILLGALIILKVFWHPLVLWNMEMTSQALWSGGTVIISGVFLVLSGIVGLRRGLALEEYNRTHPFPAETGTSREKE
;
A
#
# COMPACT_ATOMS: atom_id res chain seq x y z
N MET A 1 5.29 -2.82 -32.15
CA MET A 1 4.71 -3.63 -31.04
C MET A 1 5.51 -3.38 -29.78
N ASN A 2 4.90 -2.77 -28.75
CA ASN A 2 5.61 -2.47 -27.49
C ASN A 2 5.66 -3.72 -26.61
N THR A 3 6.61 -4.61 -26.89
CA THR A 3 6.76 -5.94 -26.26
C THR A 3 6.86 -5.89 -24.74
N ARG A 4 7.28 -4.75 -24.17
CA ARG A 4 7.40 -4.55 -22.73
C ARG A 4 6.05 -4.38 -22.04
N VAL A 5 5.12 -3.66 -22.67
CA VAL A 5 3.77 -3.42 -22.12
C VAL A 5 2.89 -4.65 -22.29
N ASP A 6 3.04 -5.34 -23.41
CA ASP A 6 2.38 -6.62 -23.68
C ASP A 6 2.72 -7.67 -22.61
N ARG A 7 3.99 -7.73 -22.20
CA ARG A 7 4.45 -8.61 -21.12
C ARG A 7 3.77 -8.35 -19.77
N MET A 8 3.30 -7.12 -19.51
CA MET A 8 2.63 -6.76 -18.25
C MET A 8 1.26 -7.43 -18.09
N ARG A 9 0.67 -7.97 -19.17
CA ARG A 9 -0.55 -8.79 -19.09
C ARG A 9 -0.34 -10.11 -18.35
N TYR A 10 0.87 -10.65 -18.43
CA TYR A 10 1.21 -11.97 -17.88
C TYR A 10 2.15 -11.88 -16.67
N GLN A 11 2.81 -10.74 -16.46
CA GLN A 11 3.77 -10.55 -15.38
C GLN A 11 3.29 -9.53 -14.36
N GLN A 12 3.20 -9.95 -13.10
CA GLN A 12 2.82 -9.12 -11.96
C GLN A 12 3.81 -7.99 -11.68
N ASN A 13 3.34 -6.93 -11.03
CA ASN A 13 4.15 -5.76 -10.70
C ASN A 13 5.02 -5.97 -9.46
N GLN A 14 6.07 -6.80 -9.57
CA GLN A 14 6.95 -7.13 -8.45
C GLN A 14 7.57 -5.90 -7.77
N LYS A 15 7.88 -4.85 -8.54
CA LYS A 15 8.53 -3.64 -8.02
C LYS A 15 7.60 -2.84 -7.10
N SER A 16 6.37 -2.59 -7.53
CA SER A 16 5.38 -1.89 -6.70
C SER A 16 5.06 -2.69 -5.45
N TYR A 17 4.91 -4.02 -5.61
CA TYR A 17 4.65 -4.94 -4.51
C TYR A 17 5.76 -4.90 -3.45
N ASN A 18 7.04 -5.04 -3.85
CA ASN A 18 8.15 -5.03 -2.90
C ASN A 18 8.28 -3.70 -2.13
N ILE A 19 8.06 -2.56 -2.79
CA ILE A 19 8.07 -1.23 -2.13
C ILE A 19 6.90 -1.14 -1.13
N GLY A 20 5.72 -1.65 -1.52
CA GLY A 20 4.54 -1.70 -0.64
C GLY A 20 4.77 -2.59 0.58
N LEU A 21 5.37 -3.77 0.38
CA LEU A 21 5.72 -4.70 1.45
C LEU A 21 6.76 -4.10 2.41
N LEU A 22 7.74 -3.36 1.88
CA LEU A 22 8.71 -2.65 2.71
C LEU A 22 8.04 -1.56 3.57
N SER A 23 7.14 -0.77 2.98
CA SER A 23 6.31 0.20 3.73
C SER A 23 5.51 -0.47 4.84
N PHE A 24 4.90 -1.61 4.54
CA PHE A 24 4.14 -2.41 5.47
C PHE A 24 5.00 -2.91 6.64
N LEU A 25 6.22 -3.39 6.38
CA LEU A 25 7.15 -3.79 7.45
C LEU A 25 7.49 -2.63 8.40
N PHE A 26 7.74 -1.43 7.86
CA PHE A 26 7.96 -0.25 8.70
C PHE A 26 6.71 0.11 9.52
N TYR A 27 5.52 -0.08 8.96
CA TYR A 27 4.27 0.13 9.69
C TYR A 27 4.09 -0.87 10.84
N CYS A 28 4.48 -2.14 10.64
CA CYS A 28 4.49 -3.15 11.70
C CYS A 28 5.41 -2.75 12.86
N ILE A 29 6.63 -2.29 12.53
CA ILE A 29 7.61 -1.82 13.52
C ILE A 29 7.04 -0.63 14.30
N TYR A 30 6.38 0.32 13.62
CA TYR A 30 5.72 1.43 14.28
C TYR A 30 4.64 0.95 15.27
N ILE A 31 3.73 0.06 14.86
CA ILE A 31 2.66 -0.44 15.73
C ILE A 31 3.25 -1.18 16.95
N ALA A 32 4.23 -2.06 16.73
CA ALA A 32 4.86 -2.82 17.80
C ALA A 32 5.49 -1.91 18.86
N ASN A 33 6.26 -0.91 18.43
CA ASN A 33 6.85 0.05 19.36
C ASN A 33 5.77 0.87 20.07
N THR A 34 4.75 1.31 19.34
CA THR A 34 3.67 2.12 19.90
C THR A 34 2.91 1.39 21.02
N LEU A 35 2.69 0.08 20.86
CA LEU A 35 1.99 -0.74 21.84
C LEU A 35 2.75 -0.92 23.16
N ASP A 36 4.07 -0.87 23.13
CA ASP A 36 4.89 -1.06 24.33
C ASP A 36 4.85 0.14 25.29
N TYR A 37 4.60 1.34 24.77
CA TYR A 37 4.72 2.59 25.54
C TYR A 37 3.39 3.26 25.92
N ILE A 38 2.27 2.92 25.26
CA ILE A 38 0.98 3.56 25.58
C ILE A 38 0.39 2.99 26.88
N PRO A 39 -0.10 3.83 27.81
CA PRO A 39 -0.78 3.37 29.00
C PRO A 39 -2.05 2.58 28.65
N LYS A 40 -2.18 1.40 29.27
CA LYS A 40 -3.27 0.43 29.00
C LYS A 40 -4.62 0.96 29.49
N THR A 41 -5.29 1.69 28.61
CA THR A 41 -6.60 2.33 28.83
C THR A 41 -7.60 1.83 27.79
N MET A 42 -8.90 1.97 28.03
CA MET A 42 -9.96 1.69 27.03
C MET A 42 -9.67 2.32 25.65
N SER A 43 -9.04 3.49 25.63
CA SER A 43 -8.61 4.18 24.39
C SER A 43 -7.61 3.38 23.54
N LEU A 44 -6.78 2.53 24.15
CA LEU A 44 -5.81 1.68 23.46
C LEU A 44 -6.50 0.58 22.64
N GLY A 45 -7.63 0.05 23.11
CA GLY A 45 -8.40 -0.94 22.35
C GLY A 45 -8.94 -0.40 21.04
N ILE A 46 -9.46 0.85 21.05
CA ILE A 46 -9.96 1.53 19.85
C ILE A 46 -8.81 1.79 18.86
N GLU A 47 -7.66 2.21 19.37
CA GLU A 47 -6.49 2.48 18.55
C GLU A 47 -5.91 1.23 17.88
N ILE A 48 -5.93 0.09 18.58
CA ILE A 48 -5.58 -1.21 18.00
C ILE A 48 -6.54 -1.55 16.86
N LEU A 49 -7.85 -1.42 17.07
CA LEU A 49 -8.86 -1.73 16.03
C LEU A 49 -8.67 -0.86 14.78
N ILE A 50 -8.44 0.44 14.94
CA ILE A 50 -8.14 1.36 13.83
C ILE A 50 -6.86 0.93 13.12
N SER A 51 -5.80 0.61 13.88
CA SER A 51 -4.52 0.20 13.31
C SER A 51 -4.65 -1.12 12.54
N LEU A 52 -5.47 -2.06 13.01
CA LEU A 52 -5.78 -3.31 12.33
C LEU A 52 -6.58 -3.09 11.04
N ALA A 53 -7.56 -2.19 11.05
CA ALA A 53 -8.32 -1.82 9.86
C ALA A 53 -7.40 -1.19 8.79
N ILE A 54 -6.49 -0.30 9.20
CA ILE A 54 -5.47 0.27 8.31
C ILE A 54 -4.56 -0.83 7.77
N PHE A 55 -4.17 -1.80 8.60
CA PHE A 55 -3.32 -2.93 8.23
C PHE A 55 -3.96 -3.80 7.14
N MET A 56 -5.24 -4.13 7.28
CA MET A 56 -5.98 -4.88 6.27
C MET A 56 -6.11 -4.07 4.97
N GLY A 57 -6.41 -2.77 5.07
CA GLY A 57 -6.49 -1.88 3.91
C GLY A 57 -5.15 -1.75 3.16
N LEU A 58 -4.05 -1.66 3.90
CA LEU A 58 -2.69 -1.68 3.38
C LEU A 58 -2.41 -2.94 2.58
N PHE A 59 -2.64 -4.11 3.19
CA PHE A 59 -2.37 -5.40 2.57
C PHE A 59 -3.20 -5.60 1.29
N LEU A 60 -4.51 -5.32 1.35
CA LEU A 60 -5.40 -5.38 0.19
C LEU A 60 -4.99 -4.39 -0.91
N GLY A 61 -4.56 -3.18 -0.52
CA GLY A 61 -4.03 -2.20 -1.45
C GLY A 61 -2.81 -2.74 -2.19
N ILE A 62 -1.82 -3.26 -1.45
CA ILE A 62 -0.57 -3.79 -2.00
C ILE A 62 -0.82 -4.95 -2.98
N GLU A 63 -1.71 -5.88 -2.63
CA GLU A 63 -2.14 -6.95 -3.55
C GLU A 63 -2.87 -6.40 -4.79
N GLY A 64 -3.69 -5.36 -4.63
CA GLY A 64 -4.30 -4.69 -5.77
C GLY A 64 -3.28 -4.01 -6.71
N ALA A 65 -2.23 -3.40 -6.16
CA ALA A 65 -1.15 -2.80 -6.96
C ALA A 65 -0.27 -3.84 -7.67
N ARG A 66 -0.14 -5.05 -7.10
CA ARG A 66 0.51 -6.19 -7.76
C ARG A 66 -0.18 -6.57 -9.07
N ASN A 67 -1.50 -6.43 -9.12
CA ASN A 67 -2.36 -6.71 -10.27
C ASN A 67 -2.58 -5.49 -11.20
N TYR A 68 -1.76 -4.43 -11.08
CA TYR A 68 -1.87 -3.20 -11.89
C TYR A 68 -3.23 -2.49 -11.79
N SER A 69 -4.01 -2.72 -10.73
CA SER A 69 -5.28 -2.04 -10.55
C SER A 69 -5.06 -0.55 -10.25
N VAL A 70 -5.57 0.32 -11.12
CA VAL A 70 -5.51 1.78 -10.95
C VAL A 70 -6.31 2.21 -9.72
N LYS A 71 -7.47 1.59 -9.49
CA LYS A 71 -8.31 1.84 -8.31
C LYS A 71 -7.57 1.52 -7.01
N ALA A 72 -6.92 0.35 -6.94
CA ALA A 72 -6.14 -0.03 -5.77
C ALA A 72 -4.94 0.90 -5.54
N SER A 73 -4.23 1.27 -6.62
CA SER A 73 -3.09 2.18 -6.54
C SER A 73 -3.50 3.56 -6.01
N ARG A 74 -4.68 4.08 -6.40
CA ARG A 74 -5.23 5.32 -5.85
C ARG A 74 -5.56 5.20 -4.36
N ASN A 75 -6.14 4.07 -3.94
CA ASN A 75 -6.44 3.82 -2.53
C ASN A 75 -5.17 3.74 -1.67
N ILE A 76 -4.09 3.14 -2.20
CA ILE A 76 -2.78 3.09 -1.53
C ILE A 76 -2.21 4.50 -1.31
N ILE A 77 -2.32 5.37 -2.32
CA ILE A 77 -1.83 6.76 -2.19
C ILE A 77 -2.62 7.50 -1.10
N LEU A 78 -3.95 7.34 -1.07
CA LEU A 78 -4.80 7.94 -0.04
C LEU A 78 -4.46 7.41 1.35
N LEU A 79 -4.27 6.09 1.50
CA LEU A 79 -3.84 5.47 2.76
C LEU A 79 -2.46 5.98 3.19
N GLY A 80 -1.53 6.16 2.24
CA GLY A 80 -0.19 6.69 2.54
C GLY A 80 -0.24 8.11 3.07
N ALA A 81 -1.09 8.96 2.48
CA ALA A 81 -1.32 10.31 2.98
C ALA A 81 -1.94 10.32 4.39
N LEU A 82 -2.89 9.43 4.66
CA LEU A 82 -3.49 9.28 6.00
C LEU A 82 -2.47 8.81 7.04
N ILE A 83 -1.58 7.88 6.68
CA ILE A 83 -0.51 7.41 7.57
C ILE A 83 0.47 8.55 7.90
N ILE A 84 0.84 9.37 6.91
CA ILE A 84 1.67 10.56 7.14
C ILE A 84 0.93 11.55 8.05
N LEU A 85 -0.38 11.75 7.89
CA LEU A 85 -1.15 12.63 8.76
C LEU A 85 -1.15 12.15 10.23
N LYS A 86 -1.06 10.84 10.46
CA LYS A 86 -1.00 10.23 11.81
C LYS A 86 0.23 10.70 12.62
N VAL A 87 1.28 11.17 11.93
CA VAL A 87 2.48 11.78 12.53
C VAL A 87 2.15 13.03 13.32
N PHE A 88 1.07 13.75 13.04
CA PHE A 88 0.74 14.95 13.82
C PHE A 88 0.07 14.62 15.16
N TRP A 89 -0.53 13.44 15.28
CA TRP A 89 -1.27 13.05 16.48
C TRP A 89 -0.39 12.26 17.45
N HIS A 90 0.28 11.23 16.94
CA HIS A 90 0.90 10.20 17.77
C HIS A 90 2.19 10.62 18.49
N PRO A 91 3.21 11.16 17.81
CA PRO A 91 4.40 11.65 18.47
C PRO A 91 4.14 12.90 19.32
N LEU A 92 3.04 13.64 19.09
CA LEU A 92 2.65 14.79 19.91
C LEU A 92 2.15 14.34 21.30
N VAL A 93 1.43 13.21 21.35
CA VAL A 93 1.06 12.55 22.62
C VAL A 93 2.30 12.06 23.37
N LEU A 94 3.24 11.40 22.68
CA LEU A 94 4.48 10.92 23.28
C LEU A 94 5.42 12.06 23.74
N TRP A 95 5.44 13.17 23.01
CA TRP A 95 6.19 14.38 23.38
C TRP A 95 5.64 14.99 24.67
N ASN A 96 4.31 15.04 24.83
CA ASN A 96 3.67 15.50 26.06
C ASN A 96 3.91 14.57 27.26
N MET A 97 4.33 13.32 27.02
CA MET A 97 4.72 12.36 28.05
C MET A 97 6.22 12.37 28.36
N GLU A 98 6.96 13.39 27.89
CA GLU A 98 8.43 13.53 28.02
C GLU A 98 9.25 12.39 27.37
N MET A 99 8.62 11.54 26.55
CA MET A 99 9.25 10.43 25.84
C MET A 99 9.82 10.87 24.48
N THR A 100 10.73 11.85 24.49
CA THR A 100 11.24 12.54 23.29
C THR A 100 11.95 11.62 22.30
N SER A 101 12.79 10.69 22.79
CA SER A 101 13.49 9.71 21.93
C SER A 101 12.52 8.77 21.21
N GLN A 102 11.47 8.33 21.89
CA GLN A 102 10.44 7.43 21.34
C GLN A 102 9.51 8.18 20.39
N ALA A 103 9.18 9.45 20.68
CA ALA A 103 8.42 10.32 19.79
C ALA A 103 9.16 10.53 18.46
N LEU A 104 10.47 10.77 18.50
CA LEU A 104 11.29 10.93 17.29
C LEU A 104 11.37 9.63 16.47
N TRP A 105 11.56 8.49 17.14
CA TRP A 105 11.67 7.21 16.45
C TRP A 105 10.34 6.72 15.85
N SER A 106 9.24 6.85 16.60
CA SER A 106 7.90 6.54 16.11
C SER A 106 7.48 7.49 14.98
N GLY A 107 7.73 8.79 15.12
CA GLY A 107 7.48 9.76 14.05
C GLY A 107 8.27 9.44 12.78
N GLY A 108 9.56 9.16 12.90
CA GLY A 108 10.43 8.80 11.78
C GLY A 108 9.96 7.54 11.04
N THR A 109 9.61 6.48 11.77
CA THR A 109 9.17 5.21 11.18
C THR A 109 7.82 5.33 10.47
N VAL A 110 6.87 6.11 11.00
CA VAL A 110 5.58 6.39 10.34
C VAL A 110 5.78 7.20 9.06
N ILE A 111 6.62 8.25 9.09
CA ILE A 111 6.93 9.05 7.91
C ILE A 111 7.54 8.16 6.82
N ILE A 112 8.55 7.37 7.18
CA ILE A 112 9.23 6.46 6.24
C ILE A 112 8.22 5.48 5.62
N SER A 113 7.40 4.83 6.45
CA SER A 113 6.35 3.92 5.98
C SER A 113 5.38 4.62 5.02
N GLY A 114 4.87 5.79 5.38
CA GLY A 114 3.93 6.56 4.56
C GLY A 114 4.53 6.99 3.22
N VAL A 115 5.78 7.46 3.20
CA VAL A 115 6.49 7.83 1.97
C VAL A 115 6.69 6.63 1.07
N PHE A 116 7.17 5.49 1.59
CA PHE A 116 7.30 4.27 0.80
C PHE A 116 5.95 3.79 0.25
N LEU A 117 4.86 3.97 1.01
CA LEU A 117 3.53 3.59 0.54
C LEU A 117 3.07 4.44 -0.63
N VAL A 118 3.23 5.76 -0.52
CA VAL A 118 2.90 6.70 -1.60
C VAL A 118 3.74 6.41 -2.84
N LEU A 119 5.04 6.14 -2.68
CA LEU A 119 5.91 5.76 -3.80
C LEU A 119 5.47 4.46 -4.46
N SER A 120 5.08 3.45 -3.68
CA SER A 120 4.50 2.21 -4.21
C SER A 120 3.24 2.51 -5.01
N GLY A 121 2.31 3.30 -4.45
CA GLY A 121 1.09 3.72 -5.12
C GLY A 121 1.33 4.46 -6.44
N ILE A 122 2.30 5.40 -6.48
CA ILE A 122 2.66 6.14 -7.70
C ILE A 122 3.22 5.20 -8.78
N VAL A 123 4.11 4.29 -8.40
CA VAL A 123 4.69 3.30 -9.34
C VAL A 123 3.62 2.35 -9.86
N GLY A 124 2.71 1.89 -8.99
CA GLY A 124 1.55 1.09 -9.35
C GLY A 124 0.63 1.80 -10.33
N LEU A 125 0.30 3.07 -10.05
CA LEU A 125 -0.62 3.88 -10.84
C LEU A 125 -0.07 4.18 -12.24
N ARG A 126 1.21 4.56 -12.36
CA ARG A 126 1.85 4.80 -13.67
C ARG A 126 1.84 3.55 -14.54
N ARG A 127 2.12 2.38 -13.95
CA ARG A 127 2.13 1.10 -14.69
C ARG A 127 0.72 0.61 -15.01
N GLY A 128 -0.24 0.81 -14.11
CA GLY A 128 -1.64 0.49 -14.31
C GLY A 128 -2.26 1.28 -15.46
N LEU A 129 -2.06 2.60 -15.49
CA LEU A 129 -2.54 3.44 -16.58
C LEU A 129 -1.92 3.06 -17.93
N ALA A 130 -0.62 2.74 -17.96
CA ALA A 130 0.05 2.29 -19.18
C ALA A 130 -0.51 0.96 -19.71
N LEU A 131 -0.90 0.05 -18.82
CA LEU A 131 -1.52 -1.23 -19.20
C LEU A 131 -2.98 -1.04 -19.65
N GLU A 132 -3.74 -0.19 -18.97
CA GLU A 132 -5.13 0.12 -19.32
C GLU A 132 -5.25 0.75 -20.72
N GLU A 133 -4.38 1.72 -21.02
CA GLU A 133 -4.32 2.36 -22.35
C GLU A 133 -3.91 1.36 -23.45
N TYR A 134 -2.97 0.47 -23.14
CA TYR A 134 -2.55 -0.58 -24.06
C TYR A 134 -3.65 -1.62 -24.32
N ASN A 135 -4.40 -2.00 -23.28
CA ASN A 135 -5.54 -2.91 -23.42
C ASN A 135 -6.68 -2.30 -24.24
N ARG A 136 -6.83 -0.97 -24.19
CA ARG A 136 -7.82 -0.24 -25.01
C ARG A 136 -7.46 -0.23 -26.49
N THR A 137 -6.18 -0.09 -26.80
CA THR A 137 -5.68 -0.02 -28.19
C THR A 137 -5.43 -1.40 -28.81
N HIS A 138 -5.15 -2.41 -27.99
CA HIS A 138 -4.87 -3.78 -28.42
C HIS A 138 -5.70 -4.75 -27.59
N PRO A 139 -7.04 -4.80 -27.75
CA PRO A 139 -7.89 -5.70 -26.99
C PRO A 139 -7.36 -7.14 -27.11
N PHE A 140 -7.56 -7.94 -26.06
CA PHE A 140 -7.24 -9.36 -26.13
C PHE A 140 -7.92 -9.93 -27.39
N PRO A 141 -7.21 -10.73 -28.21
CA PRO A 141 -7.90 -11.49 -29.23
C PRO A 141 -8.96 -12.28 -28.47
N ALA A 142 -10.24 -11.97 -28.75
CA ALA A 142 -11.33 -12.77 -28.22
C ALA A 142 -10.97 -14.21 -28.56
N GLU A 143 -11.01 -15.10 -27.57
CA GLU A 143 -10.97 -16.52 -27.85
C GLU A 143 -12.12 -16.76 -28.83
N THR A 144 -11.79 -16.78 -30.13
CA THR A 144 -12.64 -17.37 -31.12
C THR A 144 -12.72 -18.80 -30.66
N GLY A 145 -13.83 -19.12 -29.97
CA GLY A 145 -14.20 -20.48 -29.64
C GLY A 145 -14.12 -21.24 -30.94
N THR A 146 -13.00 -21.91 -31.14
CA THR A 146 -12.89 -22.99 -32.09
C THR A 146 -13.72 -24.08 -31.46
N SER A 147 -15.01 -24.03 -31.81
CA SER A 147 -15.83 -25.18 -32.06
C SER A 147 -14.94 -26.29 -32.60
N ARG A 148 -14.43 -27.13 -31.70
CA ARG A 148 -14.19 -28.53 -32.04
C ARG A 148 -15.57 -29.18 -32.11
N GLU A 149 -16.33 -28.72 -33.10
CA GLU A 149 -17.33 -29.54 -33.76
C GLU A 149 -16.53 -30.60 -34.53
N LYS A 150 -16.87 -31.86 -34.24
CA LYS A 150 -16.72 -33.03 -35.12
C LYS A 150 -15.28 -33.48 -35.37
N GLU A 151 -14.90 -34.54 -34.66
CA GLU A 151 -14.66 -35.87 -35.25
C GLU A 151 -14.64 -36.93 -34.15
#